data_AF-V8N6T8-F1
#
_entry.id   AF-V8N6T8-F1
#
_cell.length_a   1.000
_cell.length_b   1.000
_cell.length_c   1.000
_cell.angle_alpha   90.00
_cell.angle_beta   90.00
_cell.angle_gamma   90.00
#
_symmetry.space_group_name_H-M   'P 1'
#
loop_
_entity.id
_entity.type
_entity.pdbx_description
1 polymer ?
#
loop_
_entity_poly.entity_id
_entity_poly.type
_entity_poly.pdbx_seq_one_letter_code
_entity_poly.pdbx_strand_id
1 'polypeptide(L)'
;MAQRFHALSLGQGQAPIATRMIKDGVHQGNWVFLANCHLSLSWMPQLDKLVEQLQVEEPHPSFRLWLSSSPHPEFPISILQAGIKMTTEPPTGLKANMKRLYQLITDPQFNRCTKPSKYKKLLFALCFFHSVLLERKKFLQLGWNIIYGFNDSDFEVGVALKGGDGSRWDRRDIKSWEDGLGGLSALAWWPDGLTLTLTLIPILILIVSENLLSLYLDEYEETPWDALKYLIAGVNYGGHVTDDWDRRLLTTYINDYFCDQTVAAPFYKSVLGLTVLDTYYIPKDGNLSSYKEYISLLPGMDPPEAFGQHPNADVASQITEARTLFETLLSLQPQTTPTGVAGQSREDKVLASLRSPSRHGPSCSCH
;
A
#
# COMPACT_ATOMS: atom_id res chain seq x y z
N MET A 1 12.71 25.79 18.01
CA MET A 1 11.64 25.31 17.11
C MET A 1 10.66 24.37 17.79
N ALA A 2 11.09 23.35 18.56
CA ALA A 2 10.19 22.34 19.14
C ALA A 2 9.10 22.87 20.10
N GLN A 3 9.31 23.98 20.82
CA GLN A 3 8.33 24.48 21.80
C GLN A 3 7.12 25.23 21.21
N ARG A 4 7.14 25.60 19.91
CA ARG A 4 6.04 26.34 19.25
C ARG A 4 5.26 25.49 18.23
N PHE A 5 5.54 24.19 18.17
CA PHE A 5 4.87 23.27 17.26
C PHE A 5 3.90 22.39 18.06
N HIS A 6 2.62 22.41 17.66
CA HIS A 6 1.57 21.61 18.27
C HIS A 6 0.93 20.74 17.19
N ALA A 7 0.93 19.42 17.43
CA ALA A 7 0.33 18.44 16.54
C ALA A 7 -0.84 17.74 17.24
N LEU A 8 -1.93 17.53 16.50
CA LEU A 8 -3.12 16.83 16.97
C LEU A 8 -3.67 15.93 15.87
N SER A 9 -3.90 14.65 16.18
CA SER A 9 -4.61 13.73 15.29
C SER A 9 -6.11 13.84 15.51
N LEU A 10 -6.84 14.21 14.47
CA LEU A 10 -8.29 14.34 14.54
C LEU A 10 -8.95 12.96 14.55
N GLY A 11 -9.90 12.82 15.46
CA GLY A 11 -10.72 11.64 15.68
C GLY A 11 -11.92 12.03 16.54
N GLN A 12 -12.62 11.05 17.11
CA GLN A 12 -13.80 11.32 17.93
C GLN A 12 -13.44 12.19 19.15
N GLY A 13 -14.15 13.31 19.32
CA GLY A 13 -13.99 14.20 20.48
C GLY A 13 -12.81 15.18 20.43
N GLN A 14 -11.98 15.18 19.37
CA GLN A 14 -10.78 16.04 19.29
C GLN A 14 -11.05 17.45 18.72
N ALA A 15 -12.21 17.66 18.10
CA ALA A 15 -12.60 18.93 17.48
C ALA A 15 -12.53 20.18 18.40
N PRO A 16 -12.97 20.12 19.68
CA PRO A 16 -12.85 21.28 20.58
C PRO A 16 -11.40 21.64 20.91
N ILE A 17 -10.54 20.63 21.04
CA ILE A 17 -9.10 20.82 21.32
C ILE A 17 -8.44 21.47 20.10
N ALA A 18 -8.74 20.97 18.90
CA ALA A 18 -8.26 21.56 17.65
C ALA A 18 -8.65 23.04 17.53
N THR A 19 -9.92 23.37 17.83
CA THR A 19 -10.44 24.74 17.78
C THR A 19 -9.67 25.68 18.72
N ARG A 20 -9.43 25.25 19.96
CA ARG A 20 -8.67 26.03 20.94
C ARG A 20 -7.22 26.22 20.49
N MET A 21 -6.59 25.17 20.00
CA MET A 21 -5.20 25.16 19.58
C MET A 21 -4.96 26.10 18.38
N ILE A 22 -5.91 26.19 17.45
CA ILE A 22 -5.88 27.20 16.37
C ILE A 22 -5.95 28.61 16.96
N LYS A 23 -6.96 28.90 17.78
CA LYS A 23 -7.14 30.24 18.37
C LYS A 23 -5.92 30.71 19.16
N ASP A 24 -5.39 29.84 20.02
CA ASP A 24 -4.18 30.12 20.79
C ASP A 24 -2.98 30.33 19.86
N GLY A 25 -2.86 29.52 18.80
CA GLY A 25 -1.81 29.64 17.81
C GLY A 25 -1.83 30.95 17.02
N VAL A 26 -3.02 31.46 16.68
CA VAL A 26 -3.19 32.73 15.95
C VAL A 26 -2.64 33.91 16.72
N HIS A 27 -2.89 33.96 18.03
CA HIS A 27 -2.37 35.03 18.89
C HIS A 27 -0.90 34.84 19.25
N GLN A 28 -0.48 33.60 19.52
CA GLN A 28 0.87 33.31 20.02
C GLN A 28 1.89 33.05 18.89
N GLY A 29 1.47 32.93 17.64
CA GLY A 29 2.35 32.61 16.50
C GLY A 29 2.86 31.18 16.49
N ASN A 30 2.07 30.22 17.00
CA ASN A 30 2.46 28.81 17.04
C ASN A 30 2.13 28.09 15.72
N TRP A 31 2.81 26.97 15.49
CA TRP A 31 2.55 26.10 14.34
C TRP A 31 1.59 25.02 14.78
N VAL A 32 0.48 24.89 14.06
CA VAL A 32 -0.60 23.95 14.38
C VAL A 32 -0.68 22.94 13.25
N PHE A 33 -0.49 21.66 13.56
CA PHE A 33 -0.63 20.55 12.63
C PHE A 33 -1.83 19.69 13.03
N LEU A 34 -2.82 19.58 12.15
CA LEU A 34 -3.98 18.71 12.32
C LEU A 34 -3.85 17.51 11.37
N ALA A 35 -3.69 16.31 11.92
CA ALA A 35 -3.66 15.08 11.14
C ALA A 35 -5.06 14.49 10.98
N ASN A 36 -5.25 13.70 9.92
CA ASN A 36 -6.45 12.89 9.66
C ASN A 36 -7.76 13.70 9.59
N CYS A 37 -7.76 14.88 8.97
CA CYS A 37 -8.95 15.73 8.91
C CYS A 37 -10.19 15.05 8.30
N HIS A 38 -10.00 14.16 7.32
CA HIS A 38 -11.05 13.31 6.73
C HIS A 38 -11.81 12.42 7.75
N LEU A 39 -11.27 12.16 8.94
CA LEU A 39 -11.97 11.41 10.00
C LEU A 39 -12.95 12.27 10.80
N SER A 40 -12.95 13.60 10.61
CA SER A 40 -13.77 14.55 11.36
C SER A 40 -14.54 15.51 10.43
N LEU A 41 -15.19 14.95 9.40
CA LEU A 41 -15.95 15.72 8.40
C LEU A 41 -17.05 16.59 9.03
N SER A 42 -17.69 16.11 10.11
CA SER A 42 -18.73 16.87 10.82
C SER A 42 -18.24 18.18 11.43
N TRP A 43 -16.94 18.31 11.73
CA TRP A 43 -16.34 19.52 12.27
C TRP A 43 -15.78 20.44 11.16
N MET A 44 -15.63 19.95 9.93
CA MET A 44 -15.04 20.73 8.83
C MET A 44 -15.77 22.04 8.52
N PRO A 45 -17.11 22.15 8.58
CA PRO A 45 -17.80 23.44 8.41
C PRO A 45 -17.43 24.48 9.48
N GLN A 46 -17.07 24.02 10.69
CA GLN A 46 -16.61 24.92 11.74
C GLN A 46 -15.16 25.34 11.51
N LEU A 47 -14.30 24.41 11.06
CA LEU A 47 -12.94 24.74 10.66
C LEU A 47 -12.92 25.76 9.51
N ASP A 48 -13.83 25.62 8.55
CA ASP A 48 -13.95 26.53 7.42
C ASP A 48 -14.23 27.97 7.87
N LYS A 49 -15.21 28.15 8.76
CA LYS A 49 -15.49 29.44 9.39
C LYS A 49 -14.29 30.02 10.14
N LEU A 50 -13.50 29.18 10.81
CA LEU A 50 -12.27 29.64 11.46
C LEU A 50 -11.26 30.14 10.42
N VAL A 51 -11.07 29.41 9.32
CA VAL A 51 -10.15 29.80 8.24
C VAL A 51 -10.59 31.09 7.56
N GLU A 52 -11.89 31.30 7.35
CA GLU A 52 -12.44 32.57 6.85
C GLU A 52 -12.13 33.74 7.80
N GLN A 53 -12.26 33.53 9.12
CA GLN A 53 -11.92 34.54 10.13
C GLN A 53 -10.42 34.89 10.12
N LEU A 54 -9.54 33.92 9.86
CA LEU A 54 -8.10 34.15 9.75
C LEU A 54 -7.73 35.08 8.59
N GLN A 55 -8.55 35.15 7.54
CA GLN A 55 -8.30 36.07 6.43
C GLN A 55 -8.61 37.53 6.80
N VAL A 56 -9.41 37.76 7.84
CA VAL A 56 -9.85 39.09 8.27
C VAL A 56 -9.04 39.59 9.47
N GLU A 57 -8.73 38.72 10.44
CA GLU A 57 -8.13 39.13 11.73
C GLU A 57 -6.60 39.35 11.70
N GLU A 58 -5.94 39.30 10.54
CA GLU A 58 -4.47 39.41 10.38
C GLU A 58 -3.67 38.59 11.42
N PRO A 59 -3.51 37.27 11.22
CA PRO A 59 -2.87 36.39 12.20
C PRO A 59 -1.40 36.75 12.43
N HIS A 60 -0.86 36.34 13.59
CA HIS A 60 0.54 36.58 13.92
C HIS A 60 1.48 36.10 12.78
N PRO A 61 2.50 36.88 12.36
CA PRO A 61 3.31 36.57 11.16
C PRO A 61 3.98 35.19 11.15
N SER A 62 4.29 34.65 12.34
CA SER A 62 4.87 33.32 12.53
C SER A 62 3.87 32.16 12.58
N PHE A 63 2.56 32.43 12.65
CA PHE A 63 1.52 31.40 12.70
C PHE A 63 1.49 30.59 11.41
N ARG A 64 1.36 29.26 11.53
CA ARG A 64 1.17 28.35 10.39
C ARG A 64 0.16 27.27 10.77
N LEU A 65 -0.85 27.08 9.92
CA LEU A 65 -1.81 25.99 10.03
C LEU A 65 -1.51 24.95 8.94
N TRP A 66 -1.29 23.71 9.35
CA TRP A 66 -1.05 22.57 8.49
C TRP A 66 -2.16 21.54 8.69
N LEU A 67 -2.72 21.06 7.58
CA LEU A 67 -3.76 20.04 7.57
C LEU A 67 -3.25 18.84 6.78
N SER A 68 -3.42 17.64 7.34
CA SER A 68 -3.17 16.38 6.63
C SER A 68 -4.50 15.62 6.50
N SER A 69 -4.85 15.27 5.26
CA SER A 69 -6.10 14.58 4.95
C SER A 69 -5.94 13.72 3.70
N SER A 70 -6.59 12.55 3.70
CA SER A 70 -6.92 11.85 2.47
C SER A 70 -7.93 12.67 1.65
N PRO A 71 -7.90 12.60 0.31
CA PRO A 71 -8.90 13.25 -0.54
C PRO A 71 -10.31 12.78 -0.18
N HIS A 72 -11.24 13.72 -0.03
CA HIS A 72 -12.64 13.41 0.27
C HIS A 72 -13.58 14.41 -0.42
N PRO A 73 -14.68 13.98 -1.07
CA PRO A 73 -15.57 14.86 -1.81
C PRO A 73 -16.28 15.90 -0.92
N GLU A 74 -16.55 15.56 0.34
CA GLU A 74 -17.18 16.48 1.31
C GLU A 74 -16.16 17.39 2.03
N PHE A 75 -14.88 17.35 1.68
CA PHE A 75 -13.90 18.25 2.28
C PHE A 75 -14.15 19.69 1.79
N PRO A 76 -14.14 20.71 2.67
CA PRO A 76 -14.48 22.08 2.28
C PRO A 76 -13.60 22.63 1.16
N ILE A 77 -14.23 23.00 0.05
CA ILE A 77 -13.56 23.54 -1.14
C ILE A 77 -12.92 24.89 -0.84
N SER A 78 -13.54 25.70 0.03
CA SER A 78 -13.05 26.98 0.55
C SER A 78 -11.69 26.86 1.23
N ILE A 79 -11.52 25.92 2.16
CA ILE A 79 -10.23 25.61 2.81
C ILE A 79 -9.20 25.20 1.76
N LEU A 80 -9.60 24.34 0.80
CA LEU A 80 -8.72 23.97 -0.29
C LEU A 80 -8.33 25.22 -1.07
N GLN A 81 -9.26 25.99 -1.64
CA GLN A 81 -9.00 27.19 -2.43
C GLN A 81 -8.06 28.19 -1.72
N ALA A 82 -8.27 28.46 -0.43
CA ALA A 82 -7.46 29.38 0.37
C ALA A 82 -6.07 28.84 0.75
N GLY A 83 -5.91 27.51 0.82
CA GLY A 83 -4.68 26.87 1.28
C GLY A 83 -3.66 26.58 0.17
N ILE A 84 -2.42 26.31 0.59
CA ILE A 84 -1.40 25.70 -0.28
C ILE A 84 -1.59 24.18 -0.20
N LYS A 85 -1.72 23.53 -1.36
CA LYS A 85 -1.91 22.08 -1.46
C LYS A 85 -0.56 21.43 -1.80
N MET A 86 -0.23 20.39 -1.07
CA MET A 86 0.92 19.54 -1.35
C MET A 86 0.44 18.10 -1.33
N THR A 87 0.65 17.37 -2.41
CA THR A 87 0.39 15.94 -2.51
C THR A 87 1.70 15.21 -2.32
N THR A 88 1.74 14.26 -1.39
CA THR A 88 2.85 13.33 -1.23
C THR A 88 2.48 12.04 -1.93
N GLU A 89 3.14 11.76 -3.06
CA GLU A 89 3.00 10.48 -3.74
C GLU A 89 4.08 9.52 -3.22
N PRO A 90 3.78 8.23 -3.05
CA PRO A 90 4.79 7.25 -2.73
C PRO A 90 5.84 7.19 -3.84
N PRO A 91 7.11 6.85 -3.51
CA PRO A 91 8.13 6.70 -4.53
C PRO A 91 7.73 5.61 -5.54
N THR A 92 7.91 5.90 -6.82
CA THR A 92 7.64 4.96 -7.91
C THR A 92 8.92 4.26 -8.36
N GLY A 93 8.77 3.01 -8.79
CA GLY A 93 9.86 2.13 -9.22
C GLY A 93 10.47 1.29 -8.09
N LEU A 94 11.06 0.16 -8.49
CA LEU A 94 11.70 -0.80 -7.58
C LEU A 94 12.85 -0.15 -6.82
N LYS A 95 13.68 0.64 -7.50
CA LYS A 95 14.81 1.35 -6.90
C LYS A 95 14.38 2.24 -5.74
N ALA A 96 13.37 3.07 -5.95
CA ALA A 96 12.99 4.10 -4.99
C ALA A 96 12.30 3.46 -3.77
N ASN A 97 11.47 2.45 -3.98
CA ASN A 97 10.88 1.63 -2.90
C ASN A 97 11.97 0.90 -2.10
N MET A 98 12.85 0.16 -2.76
CA MET A 98 13.96 -0.54 -2.09
C MET A 98 14.85 0.40 -1.30
N LYS A 99 15.20 1.57 -1.86
CA LYS A 99 16.04 2.57 -1.20
C LYS A 99 15.35 3.10 0.06
N ARG A 100 14.05 3.37 0.00
CA ARG A 100 13.24 3.79 1.14
C ARG A 100 13.22 2.73 2.24
N LEU A 101 12.96 1.46 1.91
CA LEU A 101 12.96 0.37 2.89
C LEU A 101 14.33 0.18 3.56
N TYR A 102 15.41 0.21 2.77
CA TYR A 102 16.78 0.08 3.30
C TYR A 102 17.25 1.30 4.10
N GLN A 103 16.63 2.47 3.94
CA GLN A 103 16.89 3.62 4.80
C GLN A 103 16.30 3.43 6.21
N LEU A 104 15.23 2.64 6.34
CA LEU A 104 14.63 2.35 7.64
C LEU A 104 15.41 1.28 8.41
N ILE A 105 16.14 0.40 7.72
CA ILE A 105 16.96 -0.66 8.32
C ILE A 105 18.23 -0.06 8.96
N THR A 106 18.46 -0.36 10.24
CA THR A 106 19.67 0.04 10.98
C THR A 106 20.74 -1.07 10.96
N ASP A 107 22.02 -0.70 11.13
CA ASP A 107 23.13 -1.67 11.18
C ASP A 107 22.98 -2.76 12.25
N PRO A 108 22.48 -2.48 13.48
CA PRO A 108 22.22 -3.51 14.47
C PRO A 108 21.15 -4.52 14.02
N GLN A 109 20.09 -4.05 13.34
CA GLN A 109 19.04 -4.94 12.80
C GLN A 109 19.60 -5.81 11.67
N PHE A 110 20.41 -5.21 10.78
CA PHE A 110 20.99 -5.90 9.64
C PHE A 110 21.94 -7.04 10.03
N ASN A 111 22.53 -6.99 11.22
CA ASN A 111 23.48 -7.98 11.73
C ASN A 111 22.95 -8.78 12.94
N ARG A 112 21.62 -8.80 13.15
CA ARG A 112 20.99 -9.39 14.34
C ARG A 112 21.01 -10.93 14.38
N CYS A 113 20.92 -11.59 13.22
CA CYS A 113 20.73 -13.04 13.12
C CYS A 113 22.05 -13.83 13.23
N THR A 114 22.01 -15.01 13.86
CA THR A 114 23.16 -15.92 14.00
C THR A 114 23.62 -16.51 12.65
N LYS A 115 22.72 -16.54 11.66
CA LYS A 115 22.97 -17.00 10.28
C LYS A 115 22.94 -15.81 9.30
N PRO A 116 23.95 -14.91 9.32
CA PRO A 116 23.89 -13.62 8.64
C PRO A 116 23.77 -13.74 7.11
N SER A 117 24.40 -14.73 6.49
CA SER A 117 24.31 -14.95 5.04
C SER A 117 22.86 -15.25 4.60
N LYS A 118 22.19 -16.20 5.27
CA LYS A 118 20.79 -16.55 4.98
C LYS A 118 19.85 -15.37 5.23
N TYR A 119 20.01 -14.73 6.39
CA TYR A 119 19.16 -13.61 6.80
C TYR A 119 19.25 -12.42 5.83
N LYS A 120 20.45 -11.99 5.45
CA LYS A 120 20.63 -10.82 4.56
C LYS A 120 20.06 -11.04 3.16
N LYS A 121 20.20 -12.26 2.61
CA LYS A 121 19.60 -12.62 1.32
C LYS A 121 18.07 -12.63 1.38
N LEU A 122 17.50 -13.24 2.43
CA LEU A 122 16.04 -13.31 2.60
C LEU A 122 15.44 -11.93 2.94
N LEU A 123 16.14 -11.10 3.69
CA LEU A 123 15.77 -9.71 3.96
C LEU A 123 15.70 -8.89 2.67
N PHE A 124 16.73 -9.01 1.81
CA PHE A 124 16.71 -8.37 0.50
C PHE A 124 15.54 -8.88 -0.36
N ALA A 125 15.33 -10.20 -0.40
CA ALA A 125 14.25 -10.81 -1.15
C ALA A 125 12.87 -10.35 -0.67
N LEU A 126 12.68 -10.17 0.65
CA LEU A 126 11.45 -9.65 1.23
C LEU A 126 11.22 -8.16 0.89
N CYS A 127 12.26 -7.33 0.95
CA CYS A 127 12.19 -5.93 0.51
C CYS A 127 11.81 -5.84 -0.98
N PHE A 128 12.41 -6.70 -1.79
CA PHE A 128 12.17 -6.75 -3.23
C PHE A 128 10.75 -7.23 -3.52
N PHE A 129 10.30 -8.30 -2.87
CA PHE A 129 8.92 -8.79 -2.91
C PHE A 129 7.92 -7.68 -2.59
N HIS A 130 8.10 -6.99 -1.45
CA HIS A 130 7.23 -5.86 -1.09
C HIS A 130 7.21 -4.76 -2.15
N SER A 131 8.38 -4.38 -2.67
CA SER A 131 8.51 -3.36 -3.71
C SER A 131 7.80 -3.76 -5.01
N VAL A 132 7.87 -5.04 -5.41
CA VAL A 132 7.15 -5.58 -6.56
C VAL A 132 5.64 -5.50 -6.35
N LEU A 133 5.14 -5.86 -5.16
CA LEU A 133 3.70 -5.81 -4.87
C LEU A 133 3.15 -4.38 -4.93
N LEU A 134 3.89 -3.40 -4.41
CA LEU A 134 3.52 -1.98 -4.47
C LEU A 134 3.42 -1.50 -5.92
N GLU A 135 4.45 -1.75 -6.72
CA GLU A 135 4.52 -1.29 -8.11
C GLU A 135 3.55 -2.02 -9.03
N ARG A 136 3.12 -3.25 -8.69
CA ARG A 136 2.11 -3.98 -9.50
C ARG A 136 0.79 -3.23 -9.60
N LYS A 137 0.48 -2.31 -8.69
CA LYS A 137 -0.68 -1.40 -8.81
C LYS A 137 -0.64 -0.55 -10.10
N LYS A 138 0.55 -0.26 -10.64
CA LYS A 138 0.74 0.45 -11.92
C LYS A 138 0.03 -0.25 -13.08
N PHE A 139 -0.10 -1.57 -13.05
CA PHE A 139 -0.74 -2.34 -14.14
C PHE A 139 -2.25 -2.47 -14.00
N LEU A 140 -2.88 -1.75 -13.05
CA LEU A 140 -4.33 -1.74 -12.84
C LEU A 140 -4.88 -3.18 -12.74
N GLN A 141 -5.93 -3.49 -13.50
CA GLN A 141 -6.59 -4.80 -13.53
C GLN A 141 -5.71 -5.94 -14.06
N LEU A 142 -4.63 -5.63 -14.79
CA LEU A 142 -3.65 -6.64 -15.23
C LEU A 142 -2.60 -6.93 -14.14
N GLY A 143 -2.44 -6.01 -13.19
CA GLY A 143 -1.59 -6.17 -12.02
C GLY A 143 -2.25 -6.99 -10.93
N TRP A 144 -3.47 -6.58 -10.56
CA TRP A 144 -4.31 -7.17 -9.54
C TRP A 144 -5.76 -7.18 -10.00
N ASN A 145 -6.53 -8.21 -9.66
CA ASN A 145 -7.98 -8.19 -9.93
C ASN A 145 -8.67 -7.08 -9.13
N ILE A 146 -8.23 -6.87 -7.88
CA ILE A 146 -8.68 -5.78 -7.01
C ILE A 146 -7.47 -4.95 -6.57
N ILE A 147 -7.56 -3.62 -6.62
CA ILE A 147 -6.44 -2.75 -6.22
C ILE A 147 -6.33 -2.74 -4.69
N TYR A 148 -5.30 -3.40 -4.16
CA TYR A 148 -4.97 -3.39 -2.73
C TYR A 148 -4.00 -2.26 -2.38
N GLY A 149 -4.15 -1.68 -1.19
CA GLY A 149 -3.27 -0.65 -0.65
C GLY A 149 -2.31 -1.22 0.39
N PHE A 150 -1.26 -1.91 -0.05
CA PHE A 150 -0.19 -2.34 0.85
C PHE A 150 0.55 -1.14 1.42
N ASN A 151 0.91 -1.21 2.69
CA ASN A 151 1.51 -0.11 3.44
C ASN A 151 2.83 -0.54 4.12
N ASP A 152 3.48 0.43 4.75
CA ASP A 152 4.74 0.21 5.46
C ASP A 152 4.57 -0.69 6.68
N SER A 153 3.41 -0.71 7.33
CA SER A 153 3.17 -1.63 8.44
C SER A 153 3.17 -3.10 7.98
N ASP A 154 2.71 -3.40 6.77
CA ASP A 154 2.76 -4.76 6.20
C ASP A 154 4.22 -5.22 6.00
N PHE A 155 5.11 -4.29 5.65
CA PHE A 155 6.54 -4.54 5.55
C PHE A 155 7.23 -4.61 6.91
N GLU A 156 6.89 -3.69 7.83
CA GLU A 156 7.45 -3.66 9.19
C GLU A 156 7.11 -4.93 9.97
N VAL A 157 5.95 -5.55 9.75
CA VAL A 157 5.60 -6.87 10.31
C VAL A 157 6.51 -7.97 9.75
N GLY A 158 7.02 -7.84 8.52
CA GLY A 158 7.92 -8.81 7.90
C GLY A 158 9.41 -8.68 8.29
N VAL A 159 9.87 -7.47 8.64
CA VAL A 159 11.30 -7.16 8.89
C VAL A 159 11.61 -6.66 10.30
N ALA A 160 10.61 -6.16 11.02
CA ALA A 160 10.65 -5.68 12.40
C ALA A 160 11.67 -4.55 12.70
N LEU A 161 11.24 -3.32 12.43
CA LEU A 161 12.10 -2.13 12.54
C LEU A 161 12.00 -1.35 13.86
N LYS A 162 11.10 -1.72 14.79
CA LYS A 162 11.01 -1.09 16.12
C LYS A 162 11.15 -2.12 17.23
N GLY A 163 12.08 -1.87 18.14
CA GLY A 163 12.17 -2.61 19.41
C GLY A 163 11.08 -2.14 20.35
N GLY A 164 10.04 -2.95 20.51
CA GLY A 164 9.20 -2.96 21.71
C GLY A 164 9.78 -3.91 22.75
N ASP A 165 9.15 -3.90 23.90
CA ASP A 165 9.57 -4.43 25.19
C ASP A 165 9.84 -5.96 25.21
N GLY A 166 11.14 -6.33 25.25
CA GLY A 166 11.70 -7.11 26.36
C GLY A 166 11.35 -8.59 26.55
N SER A 167 10.37 -9.17 25.87
CA SER A 167 10.06 -10.61 25.96
C SER A 167 10.32 -11.33 24.64
N ARG A 168 11.54 -11.87 24.53
CA ARG A 168 11.95 -12.76 23.43
C ARG A 168 11.09 -14.03 23.46
N TRP A 169 10.35 -14.29 22.39
CA TRP A 169 9.63 -15.56 22.18
C TRP A 169 10.61 -16.73 22.17
N ASP A 170 10.27 -17.79 22.90
CA ASP A 170 11.05 -19.03 22.99
C ASP A 170 10.39 -20.11 22.09
N ARG A 171 11.12 -21.19 21.81
CA ARG A 171 10.68 -22.32 20.97
C ARG A 171 9.32 -22.90 21.38
N ARG A 172 8.99 -22.83 22.68
CA ARG A 172 7.71 -23.31 23.23
C ARG A 172 6.53 -22.43 22.81
N ASP A 173 6.74 -21.12 22.71
CA ASP A 173 5.69 -20.18 22.31
C ASP A 173 5.39 -20.34 20.81
N ILE A 174 6.44 -20.55 19.99
CA ILE A 174 6.32 -20.85 18.55
C ILE A 174 5.60 -22.19 18.34
N LYS A 175 6.03 -23.24 19.04
CA LYS A 175 5.42 -24.57 18.92
C LYS A 175 3.97 -24.60 19.42
N SER A 176 3.65 -23.90 20.50
CA SER A 176 2.26 -23.76 20.97
C SER A 176 1.38 -23.03 19.96
N TRP A 177 1.95 -22.11 19.19
CA TRP A 177 1.26 -21.41 18.10
C TRP A 177 1.09 -22.31 16.86
N GLU A 178 2.14 -23.05 16.46
CA GLU A 178 2.08 -24.05 15.38
C GLU A 178 1.08 -25.16 15.68
N ASP A 179 1.07 -25.67 16.91
CA ASP A 179 0.11 -26.69 17.38
C ASP A 179 -1.33 -26.13 17.41
N GLY A 180 -1.48 -24.83 17.71
CA GLY A 180 -2.75 -24.10 17.58
C GLY A 180 -3.23 -23.96 16.13
N LEU A 181 -2.30 -23.81 15.17
CA LEU A 181 -2.58 -23.84 13.74
C LEU A 181 -2.86 -25.25 13.20
N GLY A 182 -2.29 -26.30 13.82
CA GLY A 182 -2.63 -27.69 13.54
C GLY A 182 -4.10 -28.02 13.80
N GLY A 183 -4.79 -27.25 14.65
CA GLY A 183 -6.25 -27.28 14.77
C GLY A 183 -6.99 -26.55 13.64
N LEU A 184 -6.34 -25.57 13.00
CA LEU A 184 -6.88 -24.78 11.89
C LEU A 184 -6.66 -25.44 10.52
N SER A 185 -5.68 -26.34 10.35
CA SER A 185 -5.60 -27.21 9.16
C SER A 185 -6.80 -28.15 9.05
N ALA A 186 -7.47 -28.46 10.17
CA ALA A 186 -8.73 -29.21 10.20
C ALA A 186 -9.97 -28.34 9.88
N LEU A 187 -9.84 -27.01 9.89
CA LEU A 187 -10.92 -26.08 9.56
C LEU A 187 -10.96 -25.67 8.07
N ALA A 188 -10.13 -26.29 7.23
CA ALA A 188 -10.19 -26.18 5.77
C ALA A 188 -11.47 -26.77 5.12
N TRP A 189 -12.49 -27.14 5.92
CA TRP A 189 -13.72 -27.80 5.49
C TRP A 189 -15.00 -27.31 6.19
N TRP A 190 -15.16 -26.02 6.53
CA TRP A 190 -16.48 -25.51 6.91
C TRP A 190 -16.90 -24.25 6.13
N PRO A 191 -18.08 -24.23 5.47
CA PRO A 191 -18.47 -23.12 4.60
C PRO A 191 -18.94 -21.83 5.30
N ASP A 192 -19.12 -21.80 6.63
CA ASP A 192 -19.72 -20.64 7.30
C ASP A 192 -19.09 -20.41 8.68
N GLY A 193 -18.63 -19.19 8.99
CA GLY A 193 -18.19 -18.90 10.36
C GLY A 193 -17.39 -17.62 10.62
N LEU A 194 -17.83 -16.47 10.11
CA LEU A 194 -17.48 -15.18 10.72
C LEU A 194 -17.85 -15.23 12.21
N THR A 195 -16.89 -15.10 13.14
CA THR A 195 -17.03 -14.36 14.42
C THR A 195 -15.92 -14.61 15.46
N LEU A 196 -15.07 -15.64 15.33
CA LEU A 196 -13.98 -15.89 16.30
C LEU A 196 -12.58 -15.40 15.86
N THR A 197 -12.47 -14.83 14.66
CA THR A 197 -11.20 -14.37 14.10
C THR A 197 -10.83 -12.93 14.50
N LEU A 198 -11.82 -12.08 14.79
CA LEU A 198 -11.59 -10.63 14.88
C LEU A 198 -10.98 -10.12 16.20
N THR A 199 -11.02 -10.89 17.29
CA THR A 199 -10.44 -10.47 18.59
C THR A 199 -9.01 -10.93 18.81
N LEU A 200 -8.58 -11.98 18.13
CA LEU A 200 -7.22 -12.50 18.21
C LEU A 200 -6.32 -11.99 17.09
N ILE A 201 -6.86 -11.60 15.92
CA ILE A 201 -6.07 -11.03 14.82
C ILE A 201 -5.26 -9.78 15.21
N PRO A 202 -5.77 -8.80 16.01
CA PRO A 202 -4.97 -7.64 16.39
C PRO A 202 -3.81 -8.00 17.34
N ILE A 203 -4.02 -8.96 18.24
CA ILE A 203 -3.00 -9.47 19.16
C ILE A 203 -2.00 -10.35 18.41
N LEU A 204 -2.45 -11.12 17.41
CA LEU A 204 -1.62 -11.91 16.50
C LEU A 204 -0.75 -11.03 15.59
N ILE A 205 -1.30 -9.93 15.06
CA ILE A 205 -0.55 -8.94 14.26
C ILE A 205 0.46 -8.18 15.13
N LEU A 206 0.10 -7.85 16.39
CA LEU A 206 1.04 -7.25 17.34
C LEU A 206 2.17 -8.21 17.73
N ILE A 207 1.90 -9.50 17.86
CA ILE A 207 2.87 -10.55 18.24
C ILE A 207 3.79 -10.96 17.08
N VAL A 208 3.28 -11.00 15.84
CA VAL A 208 4.04 -11.42 14.64
C VAL A 208 5.08 -10.37 14.20
N SER A 209 4.96 -9.15 14.73
CA SER A 209 5.66 -7.96 14.20
C SER A 209 7.10 -7.75 14.67
N GLU A 210 7.63 -8.52 15.62
CA GLU A 210 8.90 -8.12 16.23
C GLU A 210 10.17 -8.81 15.72
N ASN A 211 10.17 -10.01 15.12
CA ASN A 211 11.42 -10.67 14.68
C ASN A 211 11.24 -11.93 13.82
N LEU A 212 10.16 -12.08 13.04
CA LEU A 212 9.82 -13.37 12.41
C LEU A 212 11.01 -14.03 11.68
N LEU A 213 11.65 -13.32 10.76
CA LEU A 213 12.70 -13.90 9.93
C LEU A 213 13.94 -14.28 10.76
N SER A 214 14.41 -13.43 11.66
CA SER A 214 15.56 -13.76 12.51
C SER A 214 15.24 -14.87 13.52
N LEU A 215 14.04 -14.86 14.09
CA LEU A 215 13.59 -15.86 15.06
C LEU A 215 13.53 -17.26 14.44
N TYR A 216 12.85 -17.41 13.30
CA TYR A 216 12.76 -18.70 12.61
C TYR A 216 14.12 -19.21 12.10
N LEU A 217 15.00 -18.30 11.66
CA LEU A 217 16.33 -18.70 11.21
C LEU A 217 17.26 -19.13 12.36
N ASP A 218 17.12 -18.51 13.53
CA ASP A 218 17.95 -18.82 14.71
C ASP A 218 17.44 -20.06 15.45
N GLU A 219 16.12 -20.27 15.54
CA GLU A 219 15.52 -21.37 16.31
C GLU A 219 15.56 -22.73 15.60
N TYR A 220 15.49 -22.75 14.26
CA TYR A 220 15.45 -23.98 13.47
C TYR A 220 16.77 -24.22 12.73
N GLU A 221 17.28 -25.46 12.76
CA GLU A 221 18.49 -25.84 12.00
C GLU A 221 18.20 -25.83 10.49
N GLU A 222 17.12 -26.51 10.09
CA GLU A 222 16.55 -26.49 8.75
C GLU A 222 15.45 -25.44 8.65
N THR A 223 15.43 -24.66 7.57
CA THR A 223 14.50 -23.54 7.42
C THR A 223 13.10 -24.03 7.03
N PRO A 224 12.05 -23.82 7.85
CA PRO A 224 10.70 -24.26 7.53
C PRO A 224 10.07 -23.33 6.48
N TRP A 225 10.34 -23.62 5.21
CA TRP A 225 9.91 -22.78 4.08
C TRP A 225 8.40 -22.58 4.03
N ASP A 226 7.62 -23.64 4.24
CA ASP A 226 6.15 -23.58 4.13
C ASP A 226 5.53 -22.70 5.21
N ALA A 227 6.05 -22.76 6.44
CA ALA A 227 5.61 -21.90 7.54
C ALA A 227 5.92 -20.42 7.26
N LEU A 228 7.15 -20.12 6.81
CA LEU A 228 7.55 -18.75 6.46
C LEU A 228 6.71 -18.18 5.31
N LYS A 229 6.48 -18.98 4.26
CA LYS A 229 5.66 -18.57 3.11
C LYS A 229 4.22 -18.33 3.51
N TYR A 230 3.63 -19.22 4.29
CA TYR A 230 2.25 -19.09 4.76
C TYR A 230 2.08 -17.86 5.63
N LEU A 231 3.00 -17.60 6.57
CA LEU A 231 2.87 -16.45 7.45
C LEU A 231 3.08 -15.13 6.70
N ILE A 232 4.04 -15.06 5.77
CA ILE A 232 4.26 -13.85 4.98
C ILE A 232 3.10 -13.64 3.98
N ALA A 233 2.88 -14.58 3.06
CA ALA A 233 1.91 -14.38 1.98
C ALA A 233 0.46 -14.63 2.38
N GLY A 234 0.21 -15.60 3.27
CA GLY A 234 -1.14 -16.01 3.67
C GLY A 234 -1.71 -15.16 4.81
N VAL A 235 -0.92 -14.89 5.84
CA VAL A 235 -1.37 -14.15 7.03
C VAL A 235 -1.10 -12.65 6.90
N ASN A 236 0.16 -12.25 6.67
CA ASN A 236 0.53 -10.83 6.67
C ASN A 236 -0.03 -10.09 5.44
N TYR A 237 0.40 -10.45 4.23
CA TYR A 237 -0.11 -9.82 3.00
C TYR A 237 -1.52 -10.32 2.63
N GLY A 238 -1.81 -11.59 2.90
CA GLY A 238 -3.10 -12.21 2.61
C GLY A 238 -4.25 -11.72 3.49
N GLY A 239 -4.00 -10.98 4.57
CA GLY A 239 -5.04 -10.30 5.33
C GLY A 239 -5.77 -9.20 4.54
N HIS A 240 -5.10 -8.61 3.55
CA HIS A 240 -5.66 -7.54 2.70
C HIS A 240 -6.32 -8.04 1.42
N VAL A 241 -5.94 -9.24 0.98
CA VAL A 241 -6.34 -9.79 -0.32
C VAL A 241 -7.60 -10.62 -0.17
N THR A 242 -8.68 -10.22 -0.84
CA THR A 242 -9.96 -10.93 -0.76
C THR A 242 -10.17 -11.91 -1.89
N ASP A 243 -9.55 -11.70 -3.05
CA ASP A 243 -9.71 -12.55 -4.24
C ASP A 243 -8.77 -13.78 -4.23
N ASP A 244 -9.29 -14.94 -4.61
CA ASP A 244 -8.54 -16.20 -4.59
C ASP A 244 -7.42 -16.26 -5.64
N TRP A 245 -7.61 -15.62 -6.80
CA TRP A 245 -6.57 -15.57 -7.83
C TRP A 245 -5.43 -14.64 -7.43
N ASP A 246 -5.75 -13.50 -6.80
CA ASP A 246 -4.76 -12.60 -6.21
C ASP A 246 -4.00 -13.27 -5.04
N ARG A 247 -4.67 -14.09 -4.21
CA ARG A 247 -4.01 -14.91 -3.17
C ARG A 247 -3.05 -15.95 -3.77
N ARG A 248 -3.46 -16.61 -4.85
CA ARG A 248 -2.61 -17.53 -5.59
C ARG A 248 -1.40 -16.82 -6.20
N LEU A 249 -1.57 -15.60 -6.70
CA LEU A 249 -0.49 -14.77 -7.22
C LEU A 249 0.54 -14.45 -6.12
N LEU A 250 0.09 -13.99 -4.94
CA LEU A 250 0.97 -13.76 -3.78
C LEU A 250 1.79 -15.00 -3.42
N THR A 251 1.12 -16.16 -3.39
CA THR A 251 1.76 -17.45 -3.10
C THR A 251 2.79 -17.82 -4.16
N THR A 252 2.53 -17.48 -5.42
CA THR A 252 3.45 -17.73 -6.53
C THR A 252 4.71 -16.88 -6.40
N TYR A 253 4.58 -15.59 -6.05
CA TYR A 253 5.72 -14.72 -5.80
C TYR A 253 6.56 -15.15 -4.60
N ILE A 254 5.95 -15.45 -3.46
CA ILE A 254 6.71 -15.82 -2.26
C ILE A 254 7.48 -17.13 -2.46
N ASN A 255 6.90 -18.07 -3.21
CA ASN A 255 7.53 -19.36 -3.51
C ASN A 255 8.83 -19.21 -4.32
N ASP A 256 8.90 -18.20 -5.17
CA ASP A 256 10.07 -17.93 -6.00
C ASP A 256 11.24 -17.34 -5.21
N TYR A 257 10.94 -16.47 -4.24
CA TYR A 257 11.96 -15.83 -3.40
C TYR A 257 12.40 -16.69 -2.22
N PHE A 258 11.47 -17.41 -1.57
CA PHE A 258 11.73 -18.20 -0.37
C PHE A 258 11.95 -19.66 -0.74
N CYS A 259 13.13 -19.97 -1.27
CA CYS A 259 13.56 -21.32 -1.61
C CYS A 259 15.05 -21.54 -1.28
N ASP A 260 15.47 -22.80 -1.21
CA ASP A 260 16.88 -23.14 -0.95
C ASP A 260 17.83 -22.61 -2.03
N GLN A 261 17.35 -22.45 -3.26
CA GLN A 261 18.14 -21.92 -4.38
C GLN A 261 18.54 -20.46 -4.15
N THR A 262 17.66 -19.65 -3.57
CA THR A 262 17.95 -18.26 -3.16
C THR A 262 19.13 -18.19 -2.19
N VAL A 263 19.22 -19.17 -1.29
CA VAL A 263 20.27 -19.22 -0.28
C VAL A 263 21.56 -19.79 -0.85
N ALA A 264 21.49 -20.86 -1.63
CA ALA A 264 22.63 -21.59 -2.14
C ALA A 264 23.31 -20.91 -3.34
N ALA A 265 22.55 -20.29 -4.23
CA ALA A 265 23.10 -19.69 -5.45
C ALA A 265 23.74 -18.31 -5.16
N PRO A 266 24.97 -18.05 -5.67
CA PRO A 266 25.46 -16.69 -5.80
C PRO A 266 24.69 -15.98 -6.93
N PHE A 267 24.26 -14.73 -6.71
CA PHE A 267 23.50 -13.95 -7.70
C PHE A 267 22.19 -14.62 -8.13
N TYR A 268 21.41 -15.12 -7.17
CA TYR A 268 20.10 -15.68 -7.48
C TYR A 268 19.24 -14.66 -8.24
N LYS A 269 18.72 -15.12 -9.37
CA LYS A 269 17.76 -14.43 -10.23
C LYS A 269 16.43 -15.16 -10.06
N SER A 270 15.41 -14.45 -9.59
CA SER A 270 14.08 -15.03 -9.35
C SER A 270 13.38 -15.42 -10.66
N VAL A 271 12.72 -16.56 -10.67
CA VAL A 271 12.13 -17.19 -11.86
C VAL A 271 10.92 -16.42 -12.40
N LEU A 272 10.19 -15.68 -11.55
CA LEU A 272 9.00 -14.91 -11.94
C LEU A 272 9.28 -13.51 -12.49
N GLY A 273 10.54 -13.05 -12.47
CA GLY A 273 10.89 -11.73 -13.02
C GLY A 273 12.25 -11.62 -13.72
N LEU A 274 13.08 -12.68 -13.77
CA LEU A 274 14.52 -12.52 -14.05
C LEU A 274 15.14 -13.48 -15.05
N THR A 275 14.35 -14.01 -15.99
CA THR A 275 14.94 -14.79 -17.09
C THR A 275 15.53 -13.90 -18.20
N VAL A 276 15.21 -12.60 -18.26
CA VAL A 276 15.64 -11.71 -19.36
C VAL A 276 16.61 -10.60 -18.95
N LEU A 277 16.67 -10.23 -17.66
CA LEU A 277 17.42 -9.05 -17.21
C LEU A 277 18.56 -9.42 -16.26
N ASP A 278 19.80 -9.13 -16.68
CA ASP A 278 21.01 -9.28 -15.85
C ASP A 278 21.08 -8.27 -14.69
N THR A 279 20.16 -7.32 -14.66
CA THR A 279 20.23 -6.14 -13.79
C THR A 279 19.74 -6.40 -12.38
N TYR A 280 18.77 -7.30 -12.16
CA TYR A 280 18.26 -7.58 -10.81
C TYR A 280 18.67 -8.98 -10.37
N TYR A 281 19.43 -9.02 -9.31
CA TYR A 281 19.85 -10.22 -8.61
C TYR A 281 20.01 -9.89 -7.12
N ILE A 282 20.07 -10.93 -6.29
CA ILE A 282 20.40 -10.76 -4.88
C ILE A 282 21.92 -10.55 -4.76
N PRO A 283 22.39 -9.40 -4.24
CA PRO A 283 23.81 -9.09 -4.17
C PRO A 283 24.54 -10.05 -3.23
N LYS A 284 25.87 -10.15 -3.41
CA LYS A 284 26.73 -10.95 -2.53
C LYS A 284 26.68 -10.41 -1.09
N ASP A 285 26.96 -11.31 -0.14
CA ASP A 285 27.01 -10.99 1.28
C ASP A 285 28.00 -9.83 1.52
N GLY A 286 27.50 -8.80 2.20
CA GLY A 286 28.23 -7.56 2.46
C GLY A 286 27.71 -6.81 3.69
N ASN A 287 28.19 -5.58 3.86
CA ASN A 287 27.67 -4.66 4.86
C ASN A 287 26.42 -3.94 4.34
N LEU A 288 25.68 -3.26 5.22
CA LEU A 288 24.45 -2.56 4.85
C LEU A 288 24.68 -1.51 3.74
N SER A 289 25.83 -0.83 3.76
CA SER A 289 26.21 0.16 2.75
C SER A 289 26.36 -0.46 1.36
N SER A 290 26.96 -1.65 1.23
CA SER A 290 27.10 -2.36 -0.05
C SER A 290 25.73 -2.69 -0.67
N TYR A 291 24.74 -3.06 0.15
CA TYR A 291 23.38 -3.29 -0.34
C TYR A 291 22.72 -1.97 -0.79
N LYS A 292 22.92 -0.88 -0.03
CA LYS A 292 22.41 0.47 -0.40
C LYS A 292 23.04 0.99 -1.69
N GLU A 293 24.33 0.73 -1.90
CA GLU A 293 25.04 1.07 -3.14
C GLU A 293 24.50 0.28 -4.32
N TYR A 294 24.34 -1.04 -4.17
CA TYR A 294 23.73 -1.88 -5.20
C TYR A 294 22.31 -1.41 -5.57
N ILE A 295 21.46 -1.13 -4.58
CA ILE A 295 20.12 -0.56 -4.82
C ILE A 295 20.21 0.78 -5.57
N SER A 296 21.24 1.59 -5.28
CA SER A 296 21.45 2.86 -5.98
C SER A 296 21.90 2.70 -7.44
N LEU A 297 22.40 1.52 -7.83
CA LEU A 297 22.74 1.18 -9.22
C LEU A 297 21.55 0.69 -10.05
N LEU A 298 20.43 0.34 -9.42
CA LEU A 298 19.21 -0.08 -10.13
C LEU A 298 18.70 1.05 -11.07
N PRO A 299 18.02 0.69 -12.18
CA PRO A 299 17.44 1.67 -13.09
C PRO A 299 16.32 2.47 -12.41
N GLY A 300 16.04 3.67 -12.91
CA GLY A 300 14.95 4.50 -12.40
C GLY A 300 13.58 4.14 -12.98
N MET A 301 13.55 3.53 -14.16
CA MET A 301 12.34 2.96 -14.77
C MET A 301 12.58 1.49 -15.03
N ASP A 302 11.73 0.66 -14.45
CA ASP A 302 11.82 -0.80 -14.53
C ASP A 302 10.91 -1.31 -15.66
N PRO A 303 11.37 -2.26 -16.48
CA PRO A 303 10.53 -2.87 -17.52
C PRO A 303 9.46 -3.78 -16.90
N PRO A 304 8.32 -4.01 -17.59
CA PRO A 304 7.20 -4.81 -17.07
C PRO A 304 7.59 -6.23 -16.64
N GLU A 305 8.57 -6.81 -17.33
CA GLU A 305 9.11 -8.13 -17.05
C GLU A 305 9.73 -8.22 -15.65
N ALA A 306 10.27 -7.13 -15.11
CA ALA A 306 10.79 -7.10 -13.74
C ALA A 306 9.70 -7.35 -12.68
N PHE A 307 8.43 -7.13 -13.05
CA PHE A 307 7.25 -7.37 -12.22
C PHE A 307 6.49 -8.63 -12.63
N GLY A 308 7.11 -9.52 -13.44
CA GLY A 308 6.47 -10.72 -13.97
C GLY A 308 5.31 -10.43 -14.93
N GLN A 309 5.34 -9.27 -15.61
CA GLN A 309 4.31 -8.87 -16.56
C GLN A 309 4.81 -8.91 -18.00
N HIS A 310 3.87 -9.12 -18.94
CA HIS A 310 4.14 -8.97 -20.36
C HIS A 310 4.20 -7.47 -20.74
N PRO A 311 5.05 -7.02 -21.69
CA PRO A 311 5.12 -5.62 -22.14
C PRO A 311 3.78 -4.97 -22.49
N ASN A 312 2.86 -5.75 -23.04
CA ASN A 312 1.48 -5.32 -23.33
C ASN A 312 0.72 -4.79 -22.11
N ALA A 313 1.05 -5.23 -20.89
CA ALA A 313 0.42 -4.74 -19.68
C ALA A 313 0.74 -3.26 -19.43
N ASP A 314 1.96 -2.82 -19.74
CA ASP A 314 2.35 -1.42 -19.64
C ASP A 314 1.65 -0.57 -20.70
N VAL A 315 1.58 -1.07 -21.94
CA VAL A 315 0.81 -0.41 -23.01
C VAL A 315 -0.66 -0.25 -22.62
N ALA A 316 -1.29 -1.30 -22.09
CA ALA A 316 -2.69 -1.27 -21.67
C ALA A 316 -2.93 -0.30 -20.51
N SER A 317 -2.00 -0.24 -19.54
CA SER A 317 -2.06 0.73 -18.44
C SER A 317 -1.94 2.16 -18.94
N GLN A 318 -0.94 2.45 -19.78
CA GLN A 318 -0.75 3.78 -20.38
C GLN A 318 -1.96 4.24 -21.19
N ILE A 319 -2.61 3.34 -21.94
CA ILE A 319 -3.85 3.65 -22.66
C ILE A 319 -4.97 4.04 -21.68
N THR A 320 -5.07 3.34 -20.56
CA THR A 320 -6.11 3.60 -19.54
C THR A 320 -5.86 4.94 -18.85
N GLU A 321 -4.63 5.21 -18.42
CA GLU A 321 -4.23 6.50 -17.85
C GLU A 321 -4.48 7.66 -18.82
N ALA A 322 -4.11 7.49 -20.09
CA ALA A 322 -4.36 8.49 -21.13
C ALA A 322 -5.86 8.77 -21.31
N ARG A 323 -6.71 7.73 -21.27
CA ARG A 323 -8.17 7.89 -21.32
C ARG A 323 -8.69 8.68 -20.13
N THR A 324 -8.27 8.35 -18.91
CA THR A 324 -8.67 9.09 -17.70
C THR A 324 -8.23 10.55 -17.78
N LEU A 325 -7.02 10.82 -18.29
CA LEU A 325 -6.56 12.18 -18.54
C LEU A 325 -7.46 12.92 -19.54
N PHE A 326 -7.80 12.29 -20.67
CA PHE A 326 -8.68 12.89 -21.67
C PHE A 326 -10.10 13.12 -21.15
N GLU A 327 -10.67 12.18 -20.39
CA GLU A 327 -11.97 12.36 -19.73
C GLU A 327 -11.93 13.55 -18.75
N THR A 328 -10.84 13.67 -17.99
CA THR A 328 -10.63 14.81 -17.09
C THR A 328 -10.55 16.11 -17.89
N LEU A 329 -9.78 16.17 -18.97
CA LEU A 329 -9.69 17.35 -19.84
C LEU A 329 -11.04 17.73 -20.47
N LEU A 330 -11.80 16.74 -20.94
CA LEU A 330 -13.13 16.94 -21.51
C LEU A 330 -14.11 17.49 -20.46
N SER A 331 -14.03 17.01 -19.21
CA SER A 331 -14.85 17.52 -18.12
C SER A 331 -14.51 18.97 -17.70
N LEU A 332 -13.27 19.41 -17.95
CA LEU A 332 -12.84 20.80 -17.75
C LEU A 332 -13.25 21.72 -18.90
N GLN A 333 -13.64 21.18 -20.06
CA GLN A 333 -14.06 22.00 -21.19
C GLN A 333 -15.36 22.73 -20.80
N PRO A 334 -15.43 24.07 -20.97
CA PRO A 334 -16.64 24.81 -20.69
C PRO A 334 -17.77 24.25 -21.55
N GLN A 335 -18.87 23.83 -20.92
CA GLN A 335 -20.07 23.43 -21.65
C GLN A 335 -20.70 24.67 -22.29
N THR A 336 -20.18 25.08 -23.44
CA THR A 336 -20.87 26.00 -24.33
C THR A 336 -22.00 25.20 -24.96
N THR A 337 -23.16 25.13 -24.32
CA THR A 337 -24.38 24.81 -25.05
C THR A 337 -24.70 26.02 -25.93
N PRO A 338 -24.69 25.89 -27.27
CA PRO A 338 -25.50 26.79 -28.06
C PRO A 338 -26.94 26.51 -27.65
N THR A 339 -27.63 27.50 -27.12
CA THR A 339 -29.09 27.51 -27.05
C THR A 339 -29.64 27.35 -28.46
N GLY A 340 -29.88 26.10 -28.87
CA GLY A 340 -30.29 25.77 -30.22
C GLY A 340 -30.51 24.26 -30.39
N VAL A 341 -31.72 23.81 -30.05
CA VAL A 341 -32.37 22.57 -30.51
C VAL A 341 -31.40 21.42 -30.79
N ALA A 342 -30.96 20.73 -29.73
CA ALA A 342 -30.38 19.40 -29.89
C ALA A 342 -31.49 18.46 -30.39
N GLY A 343 -31.62 18.34 -31.71
CA GLY A 343 -32.40 17.27 -32.32
C GLY A 343 -31.88 15.94 -31.80
N GLN A 344 -32.80 15.06 -31.37
CA GLN A 344 -32.48 13.71 -30.90
C GLN A 344 -31.38 13.09 -31.75
N SER A 345 -30.30 12.64 -31.08
CA SER A 345 -29.20 12.01 -31.78
C SER A 345 -29.71 10.77 -32.52
N ARG A 346 -29.04 10.42 -33.62
CA ARG A 346 -29.41 9.25 -34.43
C ARG A 346 -29.37 7.96 -33.58
N GLU A 347 -28.53 7.94 -32.55
CA GLU A 347 -28.36 6.86 -31.57
C GLU A 347 -29.55 6.76 -30.61
N ASP A 348 -30.08 7.89 -30.13
CA ASP A 348 -31.30 7.91 -29.30
C ASP A 348 -32.51 7.38 -30.06
N LYS A 349 -32.58 7.65 -31.37
CA LYS A 349 -33.62 7.07 -32.25
C LYS A 349 -33.45 5.57 -32.44
N VAL A 350 -32.22 5.07 -32.57
CA VAL A 350 -31.95 3.63 -32.70
C VAL A 350 -32.28 2.89 -31.39
N LEU A 351 -31.93 3.46 -30.23
CA LEU A 351 -32.30 2.91 -28.92
C LEU A 351 -33.81 2.91 -28.70
N ALA A 352 -34.52 3.95 -29.13
CA ALA A 352 -35.98 4.01 -29.10
C ALA A 352 -36.62 2.96 -30.03
N SER A 353 -36.05 2.73 -31.23
CA SER A 353 -36.50 1.67 -32.13
C SER A 353 -36.25 0.26 -31.57
N LEU A 354 -35.12 0.02 -30.89
CA LEU A 354 -34.83 -1.27 -30.24
C LEU A 354 -35.71 -1.55 -29.01
N ARG A 355 -36.16 -0.49 -28.30
CA ARG A 355 -37.10 -0.61 -27.18
C ARG A 355 -38.56 -0.79 -27.62
N SER A 356 -38.87 -0.55 -28.90
CA SER A 356 -40.18 -0.90 -29.44
C SER A 356 -40.25 -2.43 -29.61
N PRO A 357 -41.20 -3.13 -28.97
CA PRO A 357 -41.27 -4.58 -29.04
C PRO A 357 -41.81 -5.00 -30.43
N SER A 358 -40.94 -5.06 -31.43
CA SER A 358 -41.24 -5.71 -32.70
C SER A 358 -41.32 -7.22 -32.46
N ARG A 359 -42.55 -7.77 -32.51
CA ARG A 359 -42.93 -9.19 -32.37
C ARG A 359 -42.37 -10.13 -33.47
N HIS A 360 -41.16 -9.90 -33.95
CA HIS A 360 -40.53 -10.74 -34.98
C HIS A 360 -39.05 -10.91 -34.66
N GLY A 361 -38.74 -11.81 -33.72
CA GLY A 361 -37.41 -12.41 -33.66
C GLY A 361 -37.20 -13.30 -34.89
N PRO A 362 -35.96 -13.44 -35.40
CA PRO A 362 -35.70 -14.31 -36.54
C PRO A 362 -36.01 -15.74 -36.13
N SER A 363 -37.02 -16.32 -36.77
CA SER A 363 -37.27 -17.76 -36.69
C SER A 363 -36.07 -18.47 -37.32
N CYS A 364 -35.21 -19.05 -36.48
CA CYS A 364 -34.24 -20.04 -36.94
C CYS A 364 -35.02 -21.23 -37.50
N SER A 365 -35.17 -21.28 -38.83
CA SER A 365 -35.56 -22.49 -39.54
C SER A 365 -34.38 -23.45 -39.50
N CYS A 366 -34.44 -24.42 -38.59
CA CYS A 366 -33.60 -25.61 -38.69
C CYS A 366 -34.02 -26.38 -39.95
N HIS A 367 -33.12 -26.49 -40.92
CA HIS A 367 -33.18 -27.49 -41.97
C HIS A 367 -32.07 -28.50 -41.77
#